data_AF-A0ABD4AXS3-F1
#
_entry.id   AF-A0ABD4AXS3-F1
#
_cell.length_a   1.000
_cell.length_b   1.000
_cell.length_c   1.000
_cell.angle_alpha   90.00
_cell.angle_beta   90.00
_cell.angle_gamma   90.00
#
_symmetry.space_group_name_H-M   'P 1'
#
loop_
_entity.id
_entity.type
_entity.pdbx_description
1 polymer ?
#
loop_
_entity_poly.entity_id
_entity_poly.type
_entity_poly.pdbx_seq_one_letter_code
_entity_poly.pdbx_strand_id
1 'polypeptide(L)'
;MPPIFPSGWDALPVSGAAQREIETLETLRTSLPDSYTVYHGVHWTQLDKGFAIFGEADFVIVGPSGRVLVIEQKSGMLEETPDGLTKVYGTTRKSVRSQLARTIAGMHGRFYAAFGATRYRPRGPRSGGEPGNGTVSEHGMP
;
A
#
# COMPACT_ATOMS: atom_id res chain seq x y z
N MET A 1 19.50 -5.70 5.85
CA MET A 1 18.31 -5.72 4.96
C MET A 1 17.13 -6.27 5.76
N PRO A 2 15.90 -5.77 5.59
CA PRO A 2 14.74 -6.28 6.31
C PRO A 2 14.47 -7.74 5.93
N PRO A 3 13.97 -8.57 6.86
CA PRO A 3 13.40 -9.86 6.50
C PRO A 3 12.17 -9.68 5.60
N ILE A 4 12.04 -10.55 4.61
CA ILE A 4 10.90 -10.64 3.68
C ILE A 4 10.20 -11.97 3.88
N PHE A 5 8.87 -11.92 4.02
CA PHE A 5 8.02 -13.09 4.23
C PHE A 5 6.87 -13.18 3.21
N PRO A 6 6.57 -14.39 2.69
CA PRO A 6 7.37 -15.61 2.79
C PRO A 6 8.75 -15.46 2.13
N SER A 7 9.73 -16.25 2.60
CA SER A 7 11.07 -16.30 2.01
C SER A 7 11.07 -17.03 0.65
N GLY A 8 12.20 -16.97 -0.07
CA GLY A 8 12.35 -17.64 -1.38
C GLY A 8 11.60 -16.95 -2.52
N TRP A 9 11.22 -15.69 -2.34
CA TRP A 9 10.54 -14.86 -3.34
C TRP A 9 11.40 -14.55 -4.58
N ASP A 10 12.72 -14.73 -4.47
CA ASP A 10 13.74 -14.52 -5.51
C ASP A 10 14.24 -15.84 -6.13
N ALA A 11 13.66 -16.99 -5.76
CA ALA A 11 14.22 -18.31 -6.11
C ALA A 11 13.95 -18.77 -7.54
N LEU A 12 12.94 -18.21 -8.22
CA LEU A 12 12.53 -18.62 -9.57
C LEU A 12 12.47 -17.44 -10.53
N PRO A 13 12.92 -17.60 -11.78
CA PRO A 13 12.69 -16.60 -12.80
C PRO A 13 11.19 -16.49 -13.10
N VAL A 14 10.66 -15.29 -13.04
CA VAL A 14 9.24 -14.98 -13.32
C VAL A 14 9.15 -13.99 -14.48
N SER A 15 7.94 -13.75 -15.00
CA SER A 15 7.72 -12.79 -16.08
C SER A 15 6.48 -11.92 -15.82
N GLY A 16 6.36 -10.81 -16.55
CA GLY A 16 5.18 -9.95 -16.51
C GLY A 16 4.94 -9.31 -15.14
N ALA A 17 3.71 -9.40 -14.64
CA ALA A 17 3.32 -8.79 -13.36
C ALA A 17 4.11 -9.35 -12.17
N ALA A 18 4.38 -10.65 -12.16
CA ALA A 18 5.20 -11.28 -11.12
C ALA A 18 6.63 -10.70 -11.10
N GLN A 19 7.20 -10.36 -12.25
CA GLN A 19 8.52 -9.72 -12.31
C GLN A 19 8.51 -8.33 -11.67
N ARG A 20 7.44 -7.56 -11.87
CA ARG A 20 7.27 -6.23 -11.23
C ARG A 20 7.15 -6.33 -9.72
N GLU A 21 6.56 -7.40 -9.20
CA GLU A 21 6.49 -7.65 -7.76
C GLU A 21 7.88 -7.95 -7.20
N ILE A 22 8.67 -8.80 -7.88
CA ILE A 22 10.06 -9.09 -7.51
C ILE A 22 10.93 -7.82 -7.54
N GLU A 23 10.84 -6.99 -8.58
CA GLU A 23 11.56 -5.71 -8.67
C GLU A 23 11.25 -4.79 -7.48
N THR A 24 9.99 -4.79 -7.05
CA THR A 24 9.55 -4.00 -5.89
C THR A 24 10.09 -4.58 -4.59
N LEU A 25 10.07 -5.90 -4.43
CA LEU A 25 10.67 -6.58 -3.27
C LEU A 25 12.17 -6.31 -3.16
N GLU A 26 12.91 -6.34 -4.28
CA GLU A 26 14.32 -5.98 -4.29
C GLU A 26 14.53 -4.52 -3.89
N THR A 27 13.70 -3.61 -4.41
CA THR A 27 13.76 -2.18 -4.04
C THR A 27 13.52 -2.00 -2.53
N LEU A 28 12.51 -2.67 -1.97
CA LEU A 28 12.21 -2.62 -0.54
C LEU A 28 13.34 -3.23 0.30
N ARG A 29 13.89 -4.38 -0.11
CA ARG A 29 15.01 -5.06 0.57
C ARG A 29 16.26 -4.20 0.65
N THR A 30 16.58 -3.50 -0.43
CA THR A 30 17.81 -2.71 -0.56
C THR A 30 17.66 -1.31 0.04
N SER A 31 16.45 -0.76 0.05
CA SER A 31 16.21 0.63 0.49
C SER A 31 15.79 0.76 1.95
N LEU A 32 15.25 -0.29 2.57
CA LEU A 32 14.79 -0.23 3.96
C LEU A 32 15.87 -0.69 4.96
N PRO A 33 15.92 -0.09 6.15
CA PRO A 33 16.70 -0.63 7.27
C PRO A 33 16.25 -2.04 7.67
N ASP A 34 17.14 -2.81 8.28
CA ASP A 34 16.87 -4.16 8.81
C ASP A 34 15.87 -4.19 9.99
N SER A 35 15.63 -3.05 10.62
CA SER A 35 14.60 -2.87 11.66
C SER A 35 13.16 -2.93 11.13
N TYR A 36 12.96 -3.00 9.81
CA TYR A 36 11.66 -3.19 9.19
C TYR A 36 11.43 -4.66 8.83
N THR A 37 10.17 -5.05 8.69
CA THR A 37 9.78 -6.36 8.13
C THR A 37 8.84 -6.16 6.96
N VAL A 38 9.04 -6.90 5.88
CA VAL A 38 8.18 -6.85 4.69
C VAL A 38 7.45 -8.18 4.55
N TYR A 39 6.14 -8.10 4.37
CA TYR A 39 5.29 -9.22 3.97
C TYR A 39 4.79 -8.98 2.56
N HIS A 40 4.65 -10.03 1.75
CA HIS A 40 4.10 -9.95 0.39
C HIS A 40 3.08 -11.06 0.12
N GLY A 41 2.22 -10.83 -0.88
CA GLY A 41 1.14 -11.76 -1.20
C GLY A 41 0.19 -12.01 -0.01
N VAL A 42 -0.08 -10.96 0.77
CA VAL A 42 -0.80 -11.08 2.04
C VAL A 42 -2.29 -11.24 1.77
N HIS A 43 -2.81 -12.42 2.08
CA HIS A 43 -4.23 -12.71 2.03
C HIS A 43 -4.83 -12.64 3.42
N TRP A 44 -6.02 -12.04 3.53
CA TRP A 44 -6.77 -12.04 4.79
C TRP A 44 -8.24 -12.34 4.58
N THR A 45 -8.80 -13.06 5.55
CA THR A 45 -10.23 -13.41 5.58
C THR A 45 -10.87 -12.88 6.85
N GLN A 46 -11.89 -12.04 6.72
CA GLN A 46 -12.71 -11.59 7.83
C GLN A 46 -14.09 -12.26 7.75
N LEU A 47 -14.55 -12.86 8.84
CA LEU A 47 -15.94 -13.28 8.96
C LEU A 47 -16.75 -12.07 9.44
N ASP A 48 -17.71 -11.63 8.63
CA ASP A 48 -18.69 -10.60 8.99
C ASP A 48 -20.11 -11.13 8.75
N LYS A 49 -20.91 -11.20 9.81
CA LYS A 49 -22.34 -11.60 9.77
C LYS A 49 -22.64 -12.85 8.92
N GLY A 50 -21.77 -13.87 8.99
CA GLY A 50 -21.92 -15.13 8.25
C GLY A 50 -21.32 -15.15 6.84
N PHE A 51 -20.72 -14.04 6.39
CA PHE A 51 -19.99 -13.95 5.12
C PHE A 51 -18.49 -13.84 5.34
N ALA A 52 -17.70 -14.52 4.50
CA ALA A 52 -16.25 -14.36 4.46
C ALA A 52 -15.88 -13.23 3.49
N ILE A 53 -15.35 -12.13 4.03
CA ILE A 53 -14.72 -11.05 3.26
C ILE A 53 -13.26 -11.42 3.06
N PHE A 54 -12.87 -11.62 1.81
CA PHE A 54 -11.48 -11.85 1.41
C PHE A 54 -10.87 -10.54 0.92
N GLY A 55 -9.62 -10.28 1.32
CA GLY A 55 -8.82 -9.20 0.78
C GLY A 55 -7.38 -9.64 0.55
N GLU A 56 -6.74 -8.96 -0.39
CA GLU A 56 -5.33 -9.11 -0.75
C GLU A 56 -4.64 -7.76 -0.56
N ALA A 57 -3.38 -7.79 -0.13
CA ALA A 57 -2.44 -6.69 -0.27
C ALA A 57 -1.15 -7.24 -0.84
N ASP A 58 -0.62 -6.54 -1.82
CA ASP A 58 0.61 -6.95 -2.50
C ASP A 58 1.80 -6.87 -1.54
N PHE A 59 1.89 -5.80 -0.73
CA PHE A 59 2.93 -5.66 0.31
C PHE A 59 2.39 -5.06 1.61
N VAL A 60 2.92 -5.56 2.74
CA VAL A 60 2.72 -4.99 4.07
C VAL A 60 4.07 -4.78 4.74
N ILE A 61 4.39 -3.54 5.09
CA ILE A 61 5.65 -3.17 5.73
C ILE A 61 5.37 -2.82 7.19
N VAL A 62 6.06 -3.47 8.12
CA VAL A 62 5.96 -3.23 9.56
C VAL A 62 7.26 -2.61 10.05
N GLY A 63 7.18 -1.40 10.57
CA GLY A 63 8.31 -0.72 11.19
C GLY A 63 8.49 -1.10 12.67
N PRO A 64 9.64 -0.76 13.28
CA PRO A 64 9.98 -1.20 14.64
C PRO A 64 9.05 -0.65 15.73
N SER A 65 8.29 0.42 15.44
CA SER A 65 7.26 0.98 16.32
C SER A 65 5.89 0.33 16.18
N GLY A 66 5.75 -0.72 15.37
CA GLY A 66 4.46 -1.35 15.05
C GLY A 66 3.64 -0.55 14.03
N ARG A 67 4.20 0.49 13.42
CA ARG A 67 3.56 1.20 12.30
C ARG A 67 3.50 0.29 11.08
N VAL A 68 2.32 0.22 10.47
CA VAL A 68 2.07 -0.59 9.28
C VAL A 68 1.83 0.32 8.08
N LEU A 69 2.52 0.03 6.97
CA LEU A 69 2.25 0.57 5.65
C LEU A 69 1.76 -0.58 4.75
N VAL A 70 0.58 -0.42 4.17
CA VAL A 70 0.02 -1.36 3.18
C VAL A 70 0.20 -0.74 1.80
N ILE A 71 0.74 -1.52 0.86
CA ILE A 71 0.98 -1.10 -0.52
C ILE A 71 0.23 -2.05 -1.44
N GLU A 72 -0.62 -1.48 -2.28
CA GLU A 72 -1.25 -2.18 -3.40
C GLU A 72 -0.51 -1.77 -4.68
N GLN A 73 0.01 -2.73 -5.42
CA GLN A 73 0.65 -2.56 -6.70
C GLN A 73 -0.30 -2.98 -7.83
N LYS A 74 -0.44 -2.10 -8.82
CA LYS A 74 -1.18 -2.41 -10.05
C LYS A 74 -0.28 -2.19 -11.26
N SER A 75 0.28 -3.28 -11.77
CA SER A 75 1.18 -3.29 -12.94
C SER A 75 0.45 -3.60 -14.25
N GLY A 76 0.99 -3.16 -15.39
CA GLY A 76 0.41 -3.39 -16.72
C GLY A 76 -0.61 -2.31 -17.14
N MET A 77 -1.48 -2.61 -18.11
CA MET A 77 -2.39 -1.63 -18.69
C MET A 77 -3.34 -1.02 -17.64
N LEU A 78 -3.31 0.30 -17.54
CA LEU A 78 -4.21 1.14 -16.76
C LEU A 78 -4.81 2.18 -17.70
N GLU A 79 -6.10 2.43 -17.56
CA GLU A 79 -6.84 3.44 -18.28
C GLU A 79 -7.15 4.59 -17.32
N GLU A 80 -6.77 5.81 -17.68
CA GLU A 80 -7.17 7.00 -16.94
C GLU A 80 -8.56 7.44 -17.43
N THR A 81 -9.47 7.66 -16.49
CA THR A 81 -10.85 8.06 -16.75
C THR A 81 -11.19 9.28 -15.88
N PRO A 82 -12.29 10.01 -16.16
CA PRO A 82 -12.75 11.07 -15.27
C PRO A 82 -12.98 10.61 -13.81
N ASP A 83 -13.27 9.32 -13.59
CA ASP A 83 -13.47 8.72 -12.27
C ASP A 83 -12.17 8.15 -11.64
N GLY A 84 -11.03 8.39 -12.30
CA GLY A 84 -9.70 7.97 -11.89
C GLY A 84 -9.17 6.76 -12.65
N LEU A 85 -8.19 6.08 -12.06
CA LEU A 85 -7.52 4.93 -12.67
C LEU A 85 -8.41 3.69 -12.70
N THR A 86 -8.48 3.07 -13.87
CA THR A 86 -9.18 1.83 -14.13
C THR A 86 -8.21 0.76 -14.60
N LYS A 87 -8.25 -0.40 -13.96
CA LYS A 87 -7.53 -1.59 -14.42
C LYS A 87 -8.37 -2.33 -15.45
N VAL A 88 -7.80 -2.55 -16.63
CA VAL A 88 -8.45 -3.27 -17.74
C VAL A 88 -7.91 -4.70 -17.80
N TYR A 89 -8.82 -5.68 -17.72
CA TYR A 89 -8.55 -7.12 -17.85
C TYR A 89 -9.49 -7.70 -18.90
N GLY A 90 -9.00 -7.85 -20.15
CA GLY A 90 -9.87 -8.27 -21.25
C GLY A 90 -11.07 -7.34 -21.38
N THR A 91 -12.28 -7.88 -21.18
CA THR A 91 -13.54 -7.10 -21.19
C THR A 91 -13.91 -6.50 -19.83
N THR A 92 -13.22 -6.87 -18.75
CA THR A 92 -13.52 -6.41 -17.39
C THR A 92 -12.75 -5.14 -17.05
N ARG A 93 -13.44 -4.16 -16.45
CA ARG A 93 -12.86 -2.94 -15.91
C ARG A 93 -13.05 -2.89 -14.39
N LYS A 94 -11.99 -2.55 -13.66
CA LYS A 94 -12.03 -2.39 -12.20
C LYS A 94 -11.48 -1.02 -11.81
N SER A 95 -12.29 -0.22 -11.13
CA SER A 95 -11.83 1.04 -10.54
C SER A 95 -10.78 0.76 -9.46
N VAL A 96 -9.58 1.32 -9.63
CA VAL A 96 -8.48 1.21 -8.66
C VAL A 96 -8.89 1.86 -7.34
N ARG A 97 -9.52 3.04 -7.40
CA ARG A 97 -10.03 3.76 -6.22
C ARG A 97 -10.99 2.90 -5.41
N SER A 98 -11.95 2.24 -6.07
CA SER A 98 -12.95 1.41 -5.40
C SER A 98 -12.32 0.18 -4.74
N GLN A 99 -11.31 -0.41 -5.39
CA GLN A 99 -10.56 -1.53 -4.81
C GLN A 99 -9.76 -1.08 -3.57
N LEU A 100 -9.03 0.03 -3.67
CA LEU A 100 -8.30 0.60 -2.53
C LEU A 100 -9.23 0.91 -1.35
N ALA A 101 -10.40 1.51 -1.60
CA ALA A 101 -11.36 1.80 -0.54
C ALA A 101 -11.81 0.53 0.21
N ARG A 102 -12.04 -0.58 -0.50
CA ARG A 102 -12.38 -1.88 0.12
C ARG A 102 -11.21 -2.43 0.93
N THR A 103 -9.99 -2.39 0.39
CA THR A 103 -8.78 -2.84 1.09
C THR A 103 -8.57 -2.05 2.39
N ILE A 104 -8.70 -0.72 2.32
CA ILE A 104 -8.62 0.19 3.47
C ILE A 104 -9.66 -0.17 4.52
N ALA A 105 -10.94 -0.28 4.14
CA ALA A 105 -12.02 -0.61 5.06
C ALA A 105 -11.81 -1.97 5.74
N GLY A 106 -11.44 -3.00 4.97
CA GLY A 106 -11.17 -4.34 5.50
C GLY A 106 -9.98 -4.38 6.46
N MET A 107 -8.86 -3.73 6.10
CA MET A 107 -7.68 -3.64 6.96
C MET A 107 -7.97 -2.90 8.25
N HIS A 108 -8.68 -1.76 8.20
CA HIS A 108 -9.12 -1.05 9.41
C HIS A 108 -9.98 -1.93 10.30
N GLY A 109 -10.95 -2.65 9.74
CA GLY A 109 -11.79 -3.59 10.48
C GLY A 109 -10.98 -4.67 11.17
N ARG A 110 -10.00 -5.26 10.48
CA ARG A 110 -9.10 -6.27 11.05
C ARG A 110 -8.21 -5.74 12.16
N PHE A 111 -7.55 -4.60 11.94
CA PHE A 111 -6.69 -4.02 12.97
C PHE A 111 -7.49 -3.58 14.19
N TYR A 112 -8.69 -3.07 13.99
CA TYR A 112 -9.60 -2.76 15.08
C TYR A 112 -10.01 -4.02 15.85
N ALA A 113 -10.40 -5.10 15.15
CA ALA A 113 -10.75 -6.35 15.80
C ALA A 113 -9.58 -6.98 16.58
N ALA A 114 -8.36 -6.89 16.05
CA ALA A 114 -7.17 -7.47 16.66
C ALA A 114 -6.62 -6.65 17.84
N PHE A 115 -6.66 -5.32 17.76
CA PHE A 115 -5.97 -4.44 18.71
C PHE A 115 -6.89 -3.51 19.51
N GLY A 116 -8.14 -3.37 19.11
CA GLY A 116 -9.10 -2.45 19.71
C GLY A 116 -8.77 -0.97 19.48
N ALA A 117 -9.70 -0.09 19.88
CA ALA A 117 -9.61 1.36 19.65
C ALA A 117 -8.41 2.03 20.35
N THR A 118 -7.92 1.46 21.45
CA THR A 118 -6.85 2.06 22.25
C THR A 118 -5.47 1.83 21.64
N ARG A 119 -5.24 0.69 20.97
CA ARG A 119 -3.93 0.31 20.43
C ARG A 119 -3.85 0.43 18.92
N TYR A 120 -4.98 0.57 18.23
CA TYR A 120 -5.03 0.87 16.81
C TYR A 120 -5.42 2.33 16.55
N ARG A 121 -4.49 3.10 15.96
CA ARG A 121 -4.75 4.48 15.56
C ARG A 121 -4.49 4.64 14.05
N PRO A 122 -5.54 4.69 13.21
CA PRO A 122 -5.35 4.96 11.80
C PRO A 122 -4.75 6.36 11.61
N ARG A 123 -3.87 6.51 10.61
CA ARG A 123 -3.34 7.83 10.26
C ARG A 123 -4.50 8.66 9.72
N GLY A 124 -4.80 9.79 10.37
CA GLY A 124 -5.79 10.75 9.88
C GLY A 124 -5.36 11.39 8.55
N PRO A 125 -6.28 12.12 7.88
CA PRO A 125 -5.94 12.91 6.70
C PRO A 125 -4.74 13.80 7.02
N ARG A 126 -3.79 13.91 6.08
CA ARG A 126 -2.78 14.96 6.21
C ARG A 126 -3.53 16.30 6.16
N SER A 127 -3.50 17.06 7.24
CA SER A 127 -3.86 18.48 7.19
C SER A 127 -2.97 19.09 6.11
N GLY A 128 -3.58 19.66 5.07
CA GLY A 128 -2.82 20.38 4.06
C GLY A 128 -1.98 21.45 4.76
N GLY A 129 -0.67 21.42 4.57
CA GLY A 129 0.15 22.56 4.97
C GLY A 129 -0.31 23.75 4.13
N GLU A 130 -0.70 24.83 4.77
CA GLU A 130 -0.86 26.11 4.09
C GLU A 130 0.45 26.42 3.36
N PRO A 131 0.41 26.87 2.09
CA PRO A 131 1.61 27.36 1.44
C PRO A 131 2.10 28.57 2.25
N GLY A 132 3.29 28.45 2.83
CA GLY A 132 3.93 29.54 3.55
C GLY A 132 3.99 30.77 2.64
N ASN A 133 3.41 31.87 3.12
CA ASN A 133 3.43 33.15 2.45
C ASN A 133 4.88 33.68 2.44
N GLY A 134 5.66 33.26 1.44
CA GLY A 134 6.97 33.79 1.17
C GLY A 134 6.82 35.19 0.60
N THR A 135 6.91 36.20 1.46
CA THR A 135 7.19 37.57 1.05
C THR A 135 8.48 37.60 0.26
N VAL A 136 8.39 37.86 -1.05
CA VAL A 136 9.54 38.20 -1.89
C VAL A 136 10.00 39.59 -1.45
N SER A 137 11.12 39.66 -0.74
CA SER A 137 11.84 40.92 -0.55
C SER A 137 12.53 41.28 -1.86
N GLU A 138 12.05 42.32 -2.53
CA GLU A 138 12.80 42.97 -3.62
C GLU A 138 14.11 43.51 -3.05
N HIS A 139 15.22 42.83 -3.35
CA HIS A 139 16.55 43.41 -3.23
C HIS A 139 16.83 44.25 -4.47
N GLY A 140 17.09 45.53 -4.23
CA GLY A 140 17.50 46.49 -5.24
C GLY A 140 18.73 46.01 -6.02
N MET A 141 18.70 46.31 -7.31
CA MET A 141 19.88 46.27 -8.17
C MET A 141 20.42 47.69 -8.33
N PRO A 142 21.75 47.85 -8.47
CA PRO A 142 22.43 49.13 -8.56
C PRO A 142 22.12 49.93 -9.84
#